data_AF-A0A955WLM1-F1
#
_entry.id   AF-A0A955WLM1-F1
#
_cell.length_a   1.000
_cell.length_b   1.000
_cell.length_c   1.000
_cell.angle_alpha   90.00
_cell.angle_beta   90.00
_cell.angle_gamma   90.00
#
_symmetry.space_group_name_H-M   'P 1'
#
loop_
_entity.id
_entity.type
_entity.pdbx_description
1 polymer ?
#
loop_
_entity_poly.entity_id
_entity_poly.type
_entity_poly.pdbx_seq_one_letter_code
_entity_poly.pdbx_strand_id
1 'polypeptide(L)'
;MPADPDFHDIFVPRVGGELTLLDGPTLGLVARAGYFYEPSPAPDQPGDTNYVDADKHAVAAGLGLRFTDPSGTFPQPLHLDVAGQFIRVVERTYHKTDPADPIGDYRAEGSASGGAATLGFEF
;
A
#
# COMPACT_ATOMS: atom_id res chain seq x y z
N MET A 1 8.04 -15.69 30.66
CA MET A 1 7.32 -14.85 29.69
C MET A 1 8.37 -14.17 28.83
N PRO A 2 8.20 -14.04 27.50
CA PRO A 2 9.07 -13.19 26.71
C PRO A 2 9.06 -11.76 27.28
N ALA A 3 10.18 -11.05 27.21
CA ALA A 3 10.23 -9.64 27.54
C ALA A 3 9.36 -8.84 26.55
N ASP A 4 8.79 -7.72 27.01
CA ASP A 4 8.05 -6.80 26.14
C ASP A 4 9.01 -6.22 25.09
N PRO A 5 8.72 -6.36 23.79
CA PRO A 5 9.58 -5.86 22.72
C PRO A 5 9.54 -4.34 22.53
N ASP A 6 8.82 -3.55 23.33
CA ASP A 6 8.86 -2.07 23.36
C ASP A 6 8.47 -1.39 22.03
N PHE A 7 7.39 -1.89 21.40
CA PHE A 7 6.80 -1.21 20.23
C PHE A 7 6.20 0.14 20.63
N HIS A 8 6.32 1.11 19.73
CA HIS A 8 5.78 2.45 19.93
C HIS A 8 4.69 2.81 18.92
N ASP A 9 3.86 3.78 19.28
CA ASP A 9 2.83 4.31 18.39
C ASP A 9 3.44 5.06 17.22
N ILE A 10 2.87 4.87 16.03
CA ILE A 10 3.30 5.52 14.79
C ILE A 10 2.19 6.36 14.18
N PHE A 11 2.60 7.38 13.43
CA PHE A 11 1.73 8.16 12.57
C PHE A 11 2.06 7.85 11.09
N VAL A 12 1.04 7.50 10.31
CA VAL A 12 1.18 7.10 8.91
C VAL A 12 0.58 8.18 8.00
N PRO A 13 1.37 9.16 7.52
CA PRO A 13 0.88 10.17 6.58
C PRO A 13 0.52 9.56 5.23
N ARG A 14 -0.62 9.98 4.68
CA ARG A 14 -1.10 9.60 3.35
C ARG A 14 -1.50 10.84 2.57
N VAL A 15 -1.10 10.89 1.30
CA VAL A 15 -1.52 11.95 0.37
C VAL A 15 -1.95 11.32 -0.94
N GLY A 16 -3.01 11.86 -1.54
CA GLY A 16 -3.52 11.37 -2.81
C GLY A 16 -4.37 12.42 -3.51
N GLY A 17 -4.61 12.18 -4.78
CA GLY A 17 -5.42 13.05 -5.62
C GLY A 17 -6.21 12.26 -6.66
N GLU A 18 -7.31 12.85 -7.08
CA GLU A 18 -8.14 12.37 -8.17
C GLU A 18 -8.18 13.42 -9.28
N LEU A 19 -8.14 12.95 -10.52
CA LEU A 19 -8.18 13.80 -11.71
C LEU A 19 -9.21 13.24 -12.69
N THR A 20 -10.26 14.00 -12.95
CA THR A 20 -11.19 13.72 -14.03
C THR A 20 -10.50 14.01 -15.36
N LEU A 21 -10.23 12.96 -16.13
CA LEU A 21 -9.58 13.04 -17.43
C LEU A 21 -10.60 13.24 -18.56
N LEU A 22 -11.81 12.67 -18.40
CA LEU A 22 -12.90 12.80 -19.33
C LEU A 22 -14.22 12.81 -18.56
N ASP A 23 -15.10 13.74 -18.92
CA ASP A 23 -16.47 13.83 -18.41
C ASP A 23 -17.44 13.99 -19.58
N GLY A 24 -17.66 12.89 -20.30
CA GLY A 24 -18.52 12.83 -21.47
C GLY A 24 -19.90 12.24 -21.13
N PRO A 25 -20.90 12.46 -22.00
CA PRO A 25 -22.26 11.95 -21.79
C PRO A 25 -22.36 10.42 -21.83
N THR A 26 -21.42 9.75 -22.50
CA THR A 26 -21.40 8.27 -22.65
C THR A 26 -20.22 7.61 -21.93
N LEU A 27 -19.12 8.33 -21.72
CA LEU A 27 -17.91 7.85 -21.09
C LEU A 27 -17.34 8.88 -20.14
N GLY A 28 -17.13 8.49 -18.90
CA GLY A 28 -16.34 9.22 -17.91
C GLY A 28 -15.07 8.44 -17.56
N LEU A 29 -13.97 9.16 -17.35
CA LEU A 29 -12.68 8.61 -16.91
C LEU A 29 -12.10 9.46 -15.79
N VAL A 30 -11.79 8.82 -14.66
CA VAL A 30 -11.11 9.43 -13.52
C VAL A 30 -9.83 8.64 -13.23
N ALA A 31 -8.72 9.35 -13.06
CA ALA A 31 -7.47 8.78 -12.58
C ALA A 31 -7.25 9.13 -11.11
N ARG A 32 -6.68 8.18 -10.36
CA ARG A 32 -6.34 8.35 -8.94
C ARG A 32 -4.88 7.98 -8.74
N ALA A 33 -4.18 8.74 -7.90
CA ALA A 33 -2.84 8.40 -7.46
C ALA A 33 -2.67 8.75 -5.99
N GLY A 34 -1.83 7.99 -5.29
CA GLY A 34 -1.57 8.21 -3.88
C GLY A 34 -0.20 7.70 -3.45
N TYR A 35 0.25 8.23 -2.33
CA TYR A 35 1.48 7.84 -1.65
C TYR A 35 1.25 7.80 -0.14
N PHE A 36 1.88 6.83 0.53
CA PHE A 36 2.00 6.85 1.98
C PHE A 36 3.40 6.44 2.45
N TYR A 37 3.75 6.94 3.62
CA TYR A 37 4.94 6.54 4.35
C TYR A 37 4.52 5.98 5.70
N GLU A 38 5.04 4.81 6.05
CA GLU A 38 4.79 4.10 7.30
C GLU A 38 6.13 3.88 8.01
N PRO A 39 6.41 4.61 9.10
CA PRO A 39 7.56 4.34 9.95
C PRO A 39 7.46 2.95 10.60
N SER A 40 8.59 2.31 10.86
CA SER A 40 8.63 1.08 11.65
C SER A 40 8.25 1.34 13.11
N PRO A 41 7.23 0.67 13.68
CA PRO A 41 6.97 0.72 15.11
C PRO A 41 7.97 -0.13 15.92
N ALA A 42 8.74 -0.99 15.26
CA ALA A 42 9.66 -1.92 15.90
C ALA A 42 10.94 -1.19 16.37
N PRO A 43 11.30 -1.25 17.66
CA PRO A 43 12.55 -0.68 18.14
C PRO A 43 13.74 -1.49 17.63
N ASP A 44 14.95 -1.06 17.98
CA ASP A 44 16.15 -1.85 17.73
C ASP A 44 16.12 -3.16 18.53
N GLN A 45 16.57 -4.24 17.90
CA GLN A 45 16.44 -5.61 18.44
C GLN A 45 17.81 -6.25 18.69
N PRO A 46 18.58 -5.79 19.70
CA PRO A 46 19.92 -6.28 19.98
C PRO A 46 19.96 -7.69 20.59
N GLY A 47 18.85 -8.15 21.17
CA GLY A 47 18.69 -9.49 21.74
C GLY A 47 18.04 -10.49 20.77
N ASP A 48 17.42 -11.54 21.31
CA ASP A 48 17.00 -12.73 20.56
C ASP A 48 15.85 -12.51 19.54
N THR A 49 15.15 -11.37 19.57
CA THR A 49 14.01 -11.09 18.68
C THR A 49 14.46 -10.73 17.26
N ASN A 50 13.70 -11.16 16.25
CA ASN A 50 14.03 -10.94 14.84
C ASN A 50 12.79 -10.54 14.02
N TYR A 51 12.06 -9.52 14.47
CA TYR A 51 10.97 -8.94 13.69
C TYR A 51 11.55 -8.21 12.48
N VAL A 52 11.25 -8.73 11.29
CA VAL A 52 11.65 -8.12 10.01
C VAL A 52 10.66 -7.00 9.68
N ASP A 53 10.89 -5.83 10.27
CA ASP A 53 10.07 -4.65 10.06
C ASP A 53 10.92 -3.38 9.94
N ALA A 54 10.66 -2.63 8.88
CA ALA A 54 11.34 -1.38 8.58
C ALA A 54 10.34 -0.40 7.95
N ASP A 55 10.82 0.83 7.78
CA ASP A 55 10.09 1.90 7.13
C ASP A 55 9.59 1.49 5.74
N LYS A 56 8.36 1.90 5.41
CA LYS A 56 7.70 1.52 4.17
C LYS A 56 7.29 2.76 3.40
N HIS A 57 7.58 2.74 2.11
CA HIS A 57 7.02 3.68 1.14
C HIS A 57 6.06 2.93 0.25
N ALA A 58 4.89 3.50 0.01
CA ALA A 58 3.93 2.90 -0.88
C ALA A 58 3.38 3.92 -1.86
N VAL A 59 3.22 3.47 -3.10
CA VAL A 59 2.56 4.22 -4.17
C VAL A 59 1.37 3.42 -4.66
N ALA A 60 0.27 4.10 -4.93
CA ALA A 60 -0.93 3.52 -5.49
C ALA A 60 -1.41 4.34 -6.68
N ALA A 61 -1.98 3.66 -7.67
CA ALA A 61 -2.62 4.28 -8.81
C ALA A 61 -3.90 3.51 -9.17
N GLY A 62 -4.89 4.22 -9.71
CA GLY A 62 -6.12 3.60 -10.17
C GLY A 62 -6.81 4.40 -11.25
N LEU A 63 -7.69 3.73 -11.98
CA LEU A 63 -8.53 4.28 -13.02
C LEU A 63 -9.98 3.86 -12.76
N GLY A 64 -10.89 4.83 -12.79
CA GLY A 64 -12.33 4.61 -12.75
C GLY A 64 -12.94 4.97 -14.10
N LEU A 65 -13.70 4.04 -14.66
CA LEU A 65 -14.43 4.18 -15.91
C LEU A 65 -15.92 4.16 -15.62
N ARG A 66 -16.65 5.15 -16.15
CA ARG A 66 -18.11 5.19 -16.15
C ARG A 66 -18.61 5.08 -17.57
N PHE A 67 -19.42 4.08 -17.86
CA PHE A 67 -20.11 3.92 -19.15
C PHE A 67 -21.59 4.22 -18.97
N THR A 68 -22.08 5.28 -19.60
CA THR A 68 -23.49 5.64 -19.62
C THR A 68 -24.03 5.29 -21.01
N ASP A 69 -24.82 4.22 -21.08
CA ASP A 69 -25.48 3.69 -22.29
C ASP A 69 -24.72 3.87 -23.63
N PRO A 70 -23.55 3.23 -23.82
CA PRO A 70 -22.78 3.37 -25.06
C PRO A 70 -23.40 2.65 -26.28
N SER A 71 -24.47 1.84 -26.12
CA SER A 71 -25.02 0.99 -27.19
C SER A 71 -26.57 0.85 -27.23
N GLY A 72 -27.31 1.58 -26.41
CA GLY A 72 -28.77 1.43 -26.24
C GLY A 72 -29.19 0.11 -25.56
N THR A 73 -28.23 -0.66 -25.04
CA THR A 73 -28.43 -2.04 -24.57
C THR A 73 -28.42 -2.15 -23.05
N PHE A 74 -27.80 -1.20 -22.35
CA PHE A 74 -27.71 -1.20 -20.88
C PHE A 74 -28.64 -0.14 -20.30
N PRO A 75 -29.66 -0.54 -19.51
CA PRO A 75 -30.62 0.40 -18.95
C PRO A 75 -30.02 1.30 -17.85
N GLN A 76 -28.81 1.00 -17.37
CA GLN A 76 -28.18 1.63 -16.20
C GLN A 76 -26.68 1.88 -16.43
N PRO A 77 -26.12 2.97 -15.89
CA PRO A 77 -24.67 3.23 -15.94
C PRO A 77 -23.84 2.11 -15.31
N LEU A 78 -22.77 1.73 -16.01
CA LEU A 78 -21.78 0.73 -15.57
C LEU A 78 -20.52 1.43 -15.07
N HIS A 79 -19.99 0.99 -13.93
CA HIS A 79 -18.76 1.48 -13.35
C HIS A 79 -17.72 0.36 -13.30
N LEU A 80 -16.50 0.64 -13.76
CA LEU A 80 -15.35 -0.24 -13.64
C LEU A 80 -14.20 0.53 -13.00
N ASP A 81 -13.76 0.08 -11.83
CA ASP A 81 -12.56 0.60 -11.18
C ASP A 81 -11.46 -0.46 -11.20
N VAL A 82 -10.25 -0.04 -11.55
CA VAL A 82 -9.03 -0.86 -11.45
C VAL A 82 -8.00 -0.09 -10.65
N ALA A 83 -7.39 -0.74 -9.67
CA ALA A 83 -6.39 -0.15 -8.81
C ALA A 83 -5.19 -1.07 -8.61
N GLY A 84 -4.02 -0.49 -8.42
CA GLY A 84 -2.78 -1.17 -8.10
C GLY A 84 -1.99 -0.41 -7.04
N GLN A 85 -1.23 -1.15 -6.24
CA GLN A 85 -0.35 -0.61 -5.22
C GLN A 85 0.99 -1.35 -5.25
N PHE A 86 2.05 -0.60 -4.98
CA PHE A 86 3.39 -1.12 -4.73
C PHE A 86 3.92 -0.55 -3.41
N ILE A 87 4.45 -1.42 -2.56
CA ILE A 87 5.08 -1.09 -1.27
C ILE A 87 6.56 -1.50 -1.37
N ARG A 88 7.46 -0.60 -0.98
CA ARG A 88 8.88 -0.86 -0.77
C ARG A 88 9.18 -0.72 0.72
N VAL A 89 9.71 -1.77 1.31
CA VAL A 89 10.31 -1.77 2.64
C VAL A 89 11.77 -1.36 2.48
N VAL A 90 12.17 -0.27 3.14
CA VAL A 90 13.53 0.29 3.07
C VAL A 90 14.49 -0.62 3.82
N GLU A 91 15.73 -0.71 3.36
CA GLU A 91 16.76 -1.52 4.02
C GLU A 91 16.96 -1.04 5.47
N ARG A 92 16.86 -1.97 6.42
CA ARG A 92 17.26 -1.77 7.81
C ARG A 92 18.34 -2.79 8.17
N THR A 93 19.40 -2.31 8.82
CA THR A 93 20.44 -3.17 9.40
C THR A 93 20.10 -3.42 10.88
N TYR A 94 20.20 -4.67 11.30
CA TYR A 94 19.97 -5.11 12.66
C TYR A 94 21.30 -5.57 13.24
N HIS A 95 21.63 -5.05 14.43
CA HIS A 95 22.86 -5.36 15.12
C HIS A 95 22.57 -6.16 16.39
N LYS A 96 23.19 -7.32 16.54
CA LYS A 96 23.10 -8.17 17.73
C LYS A 96 24.25 -7.85 18.67
N THR A 97 23.93 -7.80 19.96
CA THR A 97 24.96 -7.52 20.98
C THR A 97 25.71 -8.77 21.43
N ASP A 98 25.13 -9.96 21.25
CA ASP A 98 25.77 -11.23 21.59
C ASP A 98 26.51 -11.81 20.37
N PRO A 99 27.85 -11.94 20.40
CA PRO A 99 28.62 -12.58 19.33
C PRO A 99 28.27 -14.06 19.10
N ALA A 100 27.62 -14.71 20.08
CA ALA A 100 27.15 -16.08 19.98
C ALA A 100 25.70 -16.18 19.49
N ASP A 101 25.05 -15.06 19.14
CA ASP A 101 23.71 -15.06 18.55
C ASP A 101 23.70 -15.93 17.27
N PRO A 102 22.79 -16.92 17.15
CA PRO A 102 22.79 -17.86 16.03
C PRO A 102 22.40 -17.23 14.69
N ILE A 103 21.75 -16.06 14.70
CA ILE A 103 21.36 -15.28 13.52
C ILE A 103 22.44 -14.23 13.21
N GLY A 104 22.95 -13.57 14.26
CA GLY A 104 23.92 -12.49 14.15
C GLY A 104 23.33 -11.23 13.49
N ASP A 105 24.22 -10.32 13.09
CA ASP A 105 23.84 -9.10 12.36
C ASP A 105 23.25 -9.45 10.99
N TYR A 106 22.15 -8.79 10.62
CA TYR A 106 21.50 -9.01 9.33
C TYR A 106 20.93 -7.72 8.74
N ARG A 107 20.66 -7.77 7.43
CA ARG A 107 19.98 -6.71 6.69
C ARG A 107 18.71 -7.26 6.09
N ALA A 108 17.65 -6.46 6.12
CA ALA A 108 16.39 -6.82 5.50
C ALA A 108 15.81 -5.66 4.71
N GLU A 109 15.29 -5.99 3.54
CA GLU A 109 14.51 -5.13 2.66
C GLU A 109 13.41 -5.98 2.01
N GLY A 110 12.44 -5.33 1.37
CA GLY A 110 11.35 -6.08 0.74
C GLY A 110 10.51 -5.25 -0.21
N SER A 111 9.71 -5.92 -1.02
CA SER A 111 8.68 -5.29 -1.84
C SER A 111 7.42 -6.14 -1.84
N ALA A 112 6.27 -5.47 -1.91
CA ALA A 112 4.98 -6.10 -2.07
C ALA A 112 4.17 -5.33 -3.11
N SER A 113 3.40 -6.04 -3.92
CA SER A 113 2.47 -5.43 -4.86
C SER A 113 1.12 -6.10 -4.77
N GLY A 114 0.08 -5.35 -5.12
CA GLY A 114 -1.29 -5.83 -5.13
C GLY A 114 -2.13 -5.02 -6.09
N GLY A 115 -3.26 -5.58 -6.49
CA GLY A 115 -4.21 -4.88 -7.33
C GLY A 115 -5.62 -5.43 -7.16
N ALA A 116 -6.59 -4.67 -7.62
CA ALA A 116 -7.99 -5.00 -7.54
C ALA A 116 -8.74 -4.45 -8.76
N ALA A 117 -9.83 -5.11 -9.11
CA ALA A 117 -10.81 -4.61 -10.07
C ALA A 117 -12.21 -4.73 -9.45
N THR A 118 -13.07 -3.75 -9.68
CA THR A 118 -14.44 -3.71 -9.17
C THR A 118 -15.38 -3.28 -10.28
N LEU A 119 -16.50 -4.00 -10.42
CA LEU A 119 -17.56 -3.70 -11.37
C LEU A 119 -18.85 -3.38 -10.59
N GLY A 120 -19.52 -2.28 -10.94
CA GLY A 120 -20.74 -1.82 -10.27
C GLY A 120 -21.78 -1.27 -11.23
N PHE A 121 -23.05 -1.27 -10.80
CA PHE A 121 -24.21 -0.78 -11.54
C PHE A 121 -24.98 0.24 -10.68
N GLU A 122 -25.44 1.35 -11.26
CA GLU A 122 -26.31 2.32 -10.58
C GLU A 122 -27.79 1.92 -10.75
N PHE A 123 -28.56 1.81 -9.65
CA PHE A 123 -29.98 1.42 -9.67
C PHE A 123 -30.95 2.61 -9.60
#